data_AF-A0A853FHC0-F1
#
_entry.id   AF-A0A853FHC0-F1
#
_cell.length_a   1.000
_cell.length_b   1.000
_cell.length_c   1.000
_cell.angle_alpha   90.00
_cell.angle_beta   90.00
_cell.angle_gamma   90.00
#
_symmetry.space_group_name_H-M   'P 1'
#
loop_
_entity.id
_entity.type
_entity.pdbx_description
1 polymer ?
#
loop_
_entity_poly.entity_id
_entity_poly.type
_entity_poly.pdbx_seq_one_letter_code
_entity_poly.pdbx_strand_id
1 'polypeptide(L)'
;MTNKLLPCALAALGLLAACAPDPASKPVENKAVANEAAEIIVPPAHEANAANASEETPGLGVNLAPDELTLVLPNGSSRHVSFGMAKADAVKMLSAALGSPIEQAENQDCGAGSLGYAAFRDGLSLYFQDGKFAGWDLDGRENGKFTTGNGIGIGMTRKALEVAGPVEVGETTIGQEFTLGEMSGLLSSAAPDGKVTNLWAGVTCIAR
;
A
#
# COMPACT_ATOMS: atom_id res chain seq x y z
N MET A 1 -45.60 -26.96 20.12
CA MET A 1 -46.46 -25.90 19.58
C MET A 1 -45.91 -25.52 18.22
N THR A 2 -46.76 -25.75 17.23
CA THR A 2 -46.54 -25.72 15.77
C THR A 2 -46.65 -24.30 15.22
N ASN A 3 -46.26 -24.14 13.95
CA ASN A 3 -46.45 -23.01 13.01
C ASN A 3 -45.28 -22.00 12.90
N LYS A 4 -44.83 -21.60 11.72
CA LYS A 4 -45.31 -21.85 10.34
C LYS A 4 -44.18 -21.51 9.37
N LEU A 5 -43.89 -22.44 8.44
CA LEU A 5 -43.31 -22.09 7.14
C LEU A 5 -44.35 -21.32 6.33
N LEU A 6 -43.92 -20.34 5.53
CA LEU A 6 -44.66 -19.88 4.36
C LEU A 6 -43.69 -19.50 3.22
N PRO A 7 -43.73 -20.22 2.08
CA PRO A 7 -43.06 -19.88 0.84
C PRO A 7 -44.05 -19.27 -0.17
N CYS A 8 -43.58 -18.38 -1.05
CA CYS A 8 -44.23 -17.87 -2.28
C CYS A 8 -43.23 -16.92 -2.95
N ALA A 9 -43.01 -16.80 -4.26
CA ALA A 9 -43.40 -17.49 -5.48
C ALA A 9 -42.49 -16.83 -6.55
N LEU A 10 -41.75 -17.59 -7.37
CA LEU A 10 -42.00 -17.82 -8.80
C LEU A 10 -42.09 -16.59 -9.73
N ALA A 11 -41.24 -16.68 -10.77
CA ALA A 11 -41.38 -16.19 -12.16
C ALA A 11 -40.97 -14.74 -12.49
N ALA A 12 -39.95 -14.58 -13.34
CA ALA A 12 -40.18 -14.44 -14.79
C ALA A 12 -38.86 -14.42 -15.59
N LEU A 13 -38.77 -15.30 -16.59
CA LEU A 13 -37.84 -15.23 -17.71
C LEU A 13 -38.20 -14.03 -18.60
N GLY A 14 -37.19 -13.27 -19.04
CA GLY A 14 -37.29 -12.29 -20.12
C GLY A 14 -36.24 -12.57 -21.19
N LEU A 15 -36.71 -12.83 -22.42
CA LEU A 15 -35.95 -13.23 -23.61
C LEU A 15 -35.33 -12.03 -24.37
N LEU A 16 -34.13 -12.28 -24.90
CA LEU A 16 -33.57 -11.92 -26.22
C LEU A 16 -34.01 -10.63 -26.96
N ALA A 17 -33.03 -9.76 -27.25
CA ALA A 17 -32.86 -9.00 -28.51
C ALA A 17 -31.39 -8.51 -28.58
N ALA A 18 -30.50 -9.03 -29.42
CA ALA A 18 -30.34 -8.79 -30.86
C ALA A 18 -29.99 -7.34 -31.23
N CYS A 19 -28.71 -7.04 -31.53
CA CYS A 19 -28.23 -6.64 -32.87
C CYS A 19 -26.73 -6.23 -32.87
N ALA A 20 -26.13 -6.39 -34.04
CA ALA A 20 -24.72 -6.59 -34.34
C ALA A 20 -23.79 -5.37 -34.19
N PRO A 21 -22.44 -5.59 -34.22
CA PRO A 21 -21.42 -4.56 -34.33
C PRO A 21 -21.12 -4.21 -35.80
N ASP A 22 -20.75 -2.96 -36.07
CA ASP A 22 -20.25 -2.49 -37.37
C ASP A 22 -19.41 -1.20 -37.19
N PRO A 23 -18.47 -0.85 -38.10
CA PRO A 23 -17.36 -1.67 -38.57
C PRO A 23 -16.01 -0.92 -38.47
N ALA A 24 -14.96 -1.67 -38.79
CA ALA A 24 -13.55 -1.32 -38.90
C ALA A 24 -13.20 0.05 -39.54
N SER A 25 -12.33 0.79 -38.86
CA SER A 25 -11.40 1.71 -39.53
C SER A 25 -10.14 0.92 -39.92
N LYS A 26 -9.92 0.81 -41.23
CA LYS A 26 -8.77 0.14 -41.85
C LYS A 26 -7.44 0.89 -41.63
N PRO A 27 -6.31 0.19 -41.74
CA PRO A 27 -4.99 0.67 -41.32
C PRO A 27 -4.37 1.60 -42.37
N VAL A 28 -3.62 2.60 -41.92
CA VAL A 28 -2.73 3.35 -42.80
C VAL A 28 -1.44 2.55 -42.95
N GLU A 29 -1.41 1.76 -44.01
CA GLU A 29 -0.22 1.13 -44.56
C GLU A 29 0.52 2.18 -45.40
N ASN A 30 1.71 2.59 -44.98
CA ASN A 30 2.65 3.24 -45.89
C ASN A 30 3.87 2.32 -46.03
N LYS A 31 3.90 1.57 -47.13
CA LYS A 31 5.07 0.82 -47.56
C LYS A 31 6.17 1.77 -48.03
N ALA A 32 7.37 1.39 -47.61
CA ALA A 32 8.65 1.97 -47.94
C ALA A 32 8.96 2.00 -49.45
N VAL A 33 9.85 2.93 -49.82
CA VAL A 33 10.80 2.72 -50.90
C VAL A 33 12.20 3.02 -50.36
N ALA A 34 13.08 2.03 -50.45
CA ALA A 34 14.52 2.09 -50.21
C ALA A 34 15.21 2.97 -51.29
N ASN A 35 16.48 3.41 -51.23
CA ASN A 35 17.69 2.82 -50.66
C ASN A 35 18.86 3.86 -50.71
N GLU A 36 20.00 3.50 -50.10
CA GLU A 36 21.37 4.06 -50.28
C GLU A 36 21.71 5.38 -49.56
N ALA A 37 22.85 5.59 -48.91
CA ALA A 37 24.03 4.76 -48.63
C ALA A 37 24.62 5.18 -47.26
N ALA A 38 25.39 4.27 -46.66
CA ALA A 38 26.01 4.43 -45.36
C ALA A 38 27.08 5.53 -45.32
N GLU A 39 26.98 6.44 -44.35
CA GLU A 39 28.12 7.17 -43.81
C GLU A 39 27.95 7.25 -42.28
N ILE A 40 28.74 6.44 -41.58
CA ILE A 40 28.79 6.40 -40.12
C ILE A 40 29.58 7.62 -39.67
N ILE A 41 28.89 8.74 -39.43
CA ILE A 41 29.44 9.86 -38.70
C ILE A 41 29.12 9.61 -37.22
N VAL A 42 30.13 9.15 -36.48
CA VAL A 42 30.06 8.94 -35.03
C VAL A 42 29.87 10.31 -34.35
N PRO A 43 28.73 10.60 -33.69
CA PRO A 43 28.64 11.77 -32.83
C PRO A 43 29.48 11.51 -31.57
N PRO A 44 30.21 12.52 -31.06
CA PRO A 44 30.98 12.37 -29.83
C PRO A 44 30.05 11.96 -28.69
N ALA A 45 30.56 11.06 -27.85
CA ALA A 45 29.90 10.54 -26.66
C ALA A 45 29.22 11.68 -25.90
N HIS A 46 27.89 11.60 -25.81
CA HIS A 46 27.12 12.39 -24.87
C HIS A 46 27.58 11.93 -23.48
N GLU A 47 28.42 12.72 -22.85
CA GLU A 47 28.73 12.59 -21.43
C GLU A 47 27.39 12.47 -20.70
N ALA A 48 27.19 11.32 -20.07
CA ALA A 48 26.02 11.05 -19.27
C ALA A 48 25.89 12.20 -18.27
N ASN A 49 24.84 13.01 -18.46
CA ASN A 49 24.51 14.12 -17.61
C ASN A 49 24.10 13.56 -16.24
N ALA A 50 25.09 13.29 -15.40
CA ALA A 50 24.96 12.96 -13.99
C ALA A 50 24.68 14.23 -13.18
N ALA A 51 23.78 15.08 -13.67
CA ALA A 51 23.30 16.28 -12.99
C ALA A 51 21.79 16.37 -13.19
N ASN A 52 21.08 15.49 -12.49
CA ASN A 52 19.76 15.74 -11.92
C ASN A 52 19.38 14.58 -10.98
N ALA A 53 20.29 14.24 -10.06
CA ALA A 53 19.80 13.91 -8.72
C ALA A 53 19.46 15.28 -8.12
N SER A 54 18.21 15.71 -8.30
CA SER A 54 17.68 16.79 -7.48
C SER A 54 17.85 16.31 -6.05
N GLU A 55 18.81 16.88 -5.34
CA GLU A 55 18.85 16.82 -3.88
C GLU A 55 17.59 17.56 -3.41
N GLU A 56 16.45 16.85 -3.43
CA GLU A 56 15.27 17.30 -2.73
C GLU A 56 15.69 17.40 -1.27
N THR A 57 15.74 18.63 -0.75
CA THR A 57 15.90 18.87 0.68
C THR A 57 14.90 17.95 1.39
N PRO A 58 15.36 17.04 2.26
CA PRO A 58 14.47 16.08 2.88
C PRO A 58 13.33 16.83 3.54
N GLY A 59 12.10 16.62 3.07
CA GLY A 59 10.92 17.13 3.74
C GLY A 59 10.77 16.44 5.10
N LEU A 60 9.96 17.04 5.99
CA LEU A 60 9.51 16.33 7.18
C LEU A 60 8.65 15.13 6.72
N GLY A 61 9.06 13.91 7.07
CA GLY A 61 8.43 12.70 6.59
C GLY A 61 8.46 11.55 7.59
N VAL A 62 7.69 10.50 7.32
CA VAL A 62 7.65 9.26 8.09
C VAL A 62 7.83 8.09 7.14
N ASN A 63 8.86 7.28 7.38
CA ASN A 63 9.10 6.03 6.68
C ASN A 63 8.72 4.84 7.56
N LEU A 64 8.10 3.84 6.95
CA LEU A 64 7.69 2.60 7.60
C LEU A 64 8.84 1.58 7.60
N ALA A 65 8.93 0.77 8.65
CA ALA A 65 9.82 -0.39 8.73
C ALA A 65 9.17 -1.50 9.57
N PRO A 66 9.63 -2.76 9.46
CA PRO A 66 8.97 -3.86 10.16
C PRO A 66 9.00 -3.75 11.68
N ASP A 67 10.02 -3.11 12.26
CA ASP A 67 10.29 -3.00 13.70
C ASP A 67 10.22 -1.56 14.24
N GLU A 68 10.01 -0.57 13.36
CA GLU A 68 10.01 0.84 13.73
C GLU A 68 9.36 1.75 12.69
N LEU A 69 9.21 3.03 13.07
CA LEU A 69 8.96 4.13 12.16
C LEU A 69 10.12 5.11 12.21
N THR A 70 10.51 5.66 11.07
CA THR A 70 11.59 6.66 10.99
C THR A 70 11.01 8.03 10.65
N LEU A 71 11.19 9.00 11.54
CA LEU A 71 10.98 10.41 11.25
C LEU A 71 12.18 10.97 10.49
N VAL A 72 11.96 11.49 9.29
CA VAL A 72 12.96 12.26 8.53
C VAL A 72 12.71 13.73 8.79
N LEU A 73 13.71 14.46 9.27
CA LEU A 73 13.60 15.88 9.60
C LEU A 73 14.06 16.77 8.43
N PRO A 74 13.65 18.05 8.40
CA PRO A 74 14.00 19.00 7.33
C PRO A 74 15.51 19.18 7.07
N ASN A 75 16.34 18.90 8.08
CA ASN A 75 17.80 18.97 7.99
C ASN A 75 18.44 17.65 7.51
N GLY A 76 17.64 16.68 7.07
CA GLY A 76 18.08 15.35 6.65
C GLY A 76 18.43 14.37 7.77
N SER A 77 18.41 14.80 9.04
CA SER A 77 18.59 13.87 10.15
C SER A 77 17.35 13.01 10.38
N SER A 78 17.54 11.79 10.89
CA SER A 78 16.45 10.87 11.21
C SER A 78 16.28 10.66 12.72
N ARG A 79 15.06 10.31 13.11
CA ARG A 79 14.74 9.85 14.47
C ARG A 79 13.92 8.57 14.40
N HIS A 80 14.33 7.58 15.18
CA HIS A 80 13.68 6.27 15.22
C HIS A 80 12.60 6.24 16.29
N VAL A 81 11.42 5.77 15.92
CA VAL A 81 10.32 5.41 16.81
C VAL A 81 10.19 3.90 16.76
N SER A 82 11.01 3.22 17.54
CA SER A 82 11.13 1.75 17.52
C SER A 82 10.13 1.09 18.45
N PHE A 83 9.76 -0.16 18.15
CA PHE A 83 8.94 -0.96 19.05
C PHE A 83 9.57 -1.03 20.45
N GLY A 84 8.71 -1.01 21.48
CA GLY A 84 9.10 -0.90 22.88
C GLY A 84 9.16 0.53 23.42
N MET A 85 9.16 1.56 22.56
CA MET A 85 9.09 2.97 22.99
C MET A 85 7.80 3.25 23.76
N ALA A 86 7.85 4.10 24.80
CA ALA A 86 6.65 4.47 25.55
C ALA A 86 5.61 5.17 24.66
N LYS A 87 4.32 4.84 24.83
CA LYS A 87 3.19 5.41 24.07
C LYS A 87 3.27 6.93 23.96
N ALA A 88 3.49 7.61 25.09
CA ALA A 88 3.56 9.07 25.14
C ALA A 88 4.70 9.64 24.27
N ASP A 89 5.86 8.98 24.26
CA ASP A 89 7.03 9.43 23.48
C ASP A 89 6.82 9.17 21.98
N ALA A 90 6.33 7.98 21.61
CA ALA A 90 6.04 7.62 20.23
C ALA A 90 4.99 8.56 19.60
N VAL A 91 3.88 8.81 20.31
CA VAL A 91 2.83 9.73 19.86
C VAL A 91 3.38 11.15 19.75
N LYS A 92 4.14 11.64 20.74
CA LYS A 92 4.73 12.98 20.71
C LYS A 92 5.67 13.15 19.52
N MET A 93 6.50 12.15 19.23
CA MET A 93 7.43 12.18 18.11
C MET A 93 6.68 12.22 16.78
N LEU A 94 5.74 11.30 16.54
CA LEU A 94 4.97 11.31 15.30
C LEU A 94 4.13 12.57 15.14
N SER A 95 3.57 13.11 16.24
CA SER A 95 2.78 14.33 16.17
C SER A 95 3.58 15.57 15.77
N ALA A 96 4.90 15.57 15.94
CA ALA A 96 5.74 16.63 15.42
C ALA A 96 5.77 16.64 13.88
N ALA A 97 5.56 15.48 13.23
CA ALA A 97 5.54 15.33 11.78
C ALA A 97 4.12 15.35 11.18
N LEU A 98 3.17 14.69 11.85
CA LEU A 98 1.85 14.37 11.29
C LEU A 98 0.71 15.21 11.90
N GLY A 99 1.00 16.00 12.94
CA GLY A 99 -0.02 16.63 13.77
C GLY A 99 -0.59 15.68 14.82
N SER A 100 -1.59 16.14 15.58
CA SER A 100 -2.19 15.30 16.64
C SER A 100 -2.93 14.09 16.04
N PRO A 101 -2.96 12.93 16.73
CA PRO A 101 -3.81 11.83 16.33
C PRO A 101 -5.26 12.29 16.21
N ILE A 102 -5.95 11.78 15.20
CA ILE A 102 -7.34 12.08 14.90
C ILE A 102 -8.28 11.26 15.78
N GLU A 103 -7.77 10.15 16.33
CA GLU A 103 -8.46 9.26 17.24
C GLU A 103 -7.43 8.55 18.14
N GLN A 104 -7.79 8.34 19.39
CA GLN A 104 -7.05 7.49 20.33
C GLN A 104 -8.04 6.78 21.24
N ALA A 105 -7.88 5.47 21.40
CA ALA A 105 -8.65 4.71 22.37
C ALA A 105 -7.90 3.45 22.81
N GLU A 106 -8.54 2.67 23.66
CA GLU A 106 -8.13 1.33 24.04
C GLU A 106 -9.17 0.35 23.47
N ASN A 107 -8.72 -0.75 22.86
CA ASN A 107 -9.55 -1.83 22.37
C ASN A 107 -9.23 -3.09 23.16
N GLN A 108 -10.23 -3.59 23.88
CA GLN A 108 -10.08 -4.76 24.76
C GLN A 108 -10.31 -6.09 24.02
N ASP A 109 -10.86 -6.05 22.80
CA ASP A 109 -11.31 -7.21 22.04
C ASP A 109 -10.40 -7.52 20.84
N CYS A 110 -9.09 -7.30 20.99
CA CYS A 110 -8.11 -7.76 19.99
C CYS A 110 -7.62 -9.17 20.34
N GLY A 111 -7.35 -10.00 19.32
CA GLY A 111 -6.79 -11.35 19.52
C GLY A 111 -5.43 -11.36 20.26
N ALA A 112 -4.72 -10.23 20.25
CA ALA A 112 -3.47 -10.02 20.98
C ALA A 112 -3.65 -9.52 22.44
N GLY A 113 -4.89 -9.40 22.92
CA GLY A 113 -5.24 -8.81 24.22
C GLY A 113 -5.60 -7.32 24.13
N SER A 114 -5.64 -6.64 25.28
CA SER A 114 -5.96 -5.20 25.32
C SER A 114 -4.87 -4.39 24.61
N LEU A 115 -5.25 -3.63 23.59
CA LEU A 115 -4.36 -2.75 22.84
C LEU A 115 -4.84 -1.31 22.89
N GLY A 116 -3.92 -0.39 23.15
CA GLY A 116 -4.14 1.02 22.86
C GLY A 116 -3.90 1.28 21.38
N TYR A 117 -4.55 2.29 20.82
CA TYR A 117 -4.19 2.80 19.49
C TYR A 117 -4.22 4.32 19.40
N ALA A 118 -3.50 4.84 18.41
CA ALA A 118 -3.54 6.23 17.97
C ALA A 118 -3.57 6.29 16.45
N ALA A 119 -4.66 6.79 15.87
CA ALA A 119 -4.81 6.94 14.43
C ALA A 119 -4.44 8.36 13.99
N PHE A 120 -3.76 8.48 12.86
CA PHE A 120 -3.37 9.72 12.22
C PHE A 120 -4.13 9.88 10.88
N ARG A 121 -4.02 11.06 10.27
CA ARG A 121 -4.43 11.24 8.86
C ARG A 121 -3.58 10.36 7.94
N ASP A 122 -4.02 10.24 6.70
CA ASP A 122 -3.35 9.47 5.64
C ASP A 122 -3.23 7.96 5.98
N GLY A 123 -4.14 7.45 6.83
CA GLY A 123 -4.37 6.03 7.08
C GLY A 123 -3.42 5.34 8.05
N LEU A 124 -2.48 6.05 8.68
CA LEU A 124 -1.52 5.46 9.61
C LEU A 124 -2.12 5.33 11.02
N SER A 125 -2.04 4.14 11.61
CA SER A 125 -2.36 3.92 13.02
C SER A 125 -1.19 3.25 13.75
N LEU A 126 -1.01 3.63 15.02
CA LEU A 126 -0.06 3.02 15.94
C LEU A 126 -0.79 2.16 16.95
N TYR A 127 -0.25 0.98 17.26
CA TYR A 127 -0.74 0.10 18.31
C TYR A 127 0.22 0.06 19.48
N PHE A 128 -0.36 -0.04 20.66
CA PHE A 128 0.35 -0.05 21.92
C PHE A 128 -0.09 -1.25 22.76
N GLN A 129 0.88 -2.03 23.23
CA GLN A 129 0.67 -3.11 24.17
C GLN A 129 1.47 -2.81 25.43
N ASP A 130 0.86 -2.96 26.61
CA ASP A 130 1.48 -2.63 27.90
C ASP A 130 2.09 -1.22 27.96
N GLY A 131 1.44 -0.25 27.30
CA GLY A 131 1.88 1.15 27.23
C GLY A 131 3.09 1.39 26.32
N LYS A 132 3.51 0.41 25.52
CA LYS A 132 4.65 0.49 24.61
C LYS A 132 4.20 0.35 23.16
N PHE A 133 4.84 1.07 22.25
CA PHE A 133 4.63 0.95 20.81
C PHE A 133 4.96 -0.48 20.38
N ALA A 134 4.02 -1.16 19.73
CA ALA A 134 4.12 -2.59 19.45
C ALA A 134 3.83 -2.96 18.00
N GLY A 135 3.29 -2.04 17.21
CA GLY A 135 2.95 -2.27 15.81
C GLY A 135 2.31 -1.06 15.17
N TRP A 136 2.17 -1.11 13.86
CA TRP A 136 1.52 -0.07 13.06
C TRP A 136 0.73 -0.71 11.92
N ASP A 137 -0.29 -0.01 11.44
CA ASP A 137 -0.96 -0.32 10.19
C ASP A 137 -1.18 0.92 9.33
N LEU A 138 -1.29 0.67 8.03
CA LEU A 138 -1.68 1.61 6.99
C LEU A 138 -2.87 1.01 6.26
N ASP A 139 -4.03 1.66 6.40
CA ASP A 139 -5.31 1.08 5.96
C ASP A 139 -5.80 1.52 4.58
N GLY A 140 -4.98 2.28 3.84
CA GLY A 140 -5.30 2.75 2.50
C GLY A 140 -6.33 3.87 2.44
N ARG A 141 -6.94 4.27 3.57
CA ARG A 141 -7.79 5.48 3.61
C ARG A 141 -6.96 6.69 3.21
N GLU A 142 -7.63 7.66 2.57
CA GLU A 142 -6.99 8.89 2.07
C GLU A 142 -5.83 8.62 1.06
N ASN A 143 -5.84 7.44 0.41
CA ASN A 143 -4.82 6.93 -0.50
C ASN A 143 -3.45 6.61 0.14
N GLY A 144 -3.35 6.53 1.47
CA GLY A 144 -2.16 6.05 2.20
C GLY A 144 -0.82 6.63 1.73
N LYS A 145 -0.36 7.73 2.32
CA LYS A 145 0.82 8.45 1.82
C LYS A 145 2.17 7.87 2.24
N PHE A 146 2.18 6.99 3.24
CA PHE A 146 3.41 6.49 3.83
C PHE A 146 3.96 5.31 3.06
N THR A 147 5.28 5.24 2.96
CA THR A 147 5.99 4.12 2.36
C THR A 147 7.09 3.65 3.28
N THR A 148 7.57 2.43 3.06
CA THR A 148 8.84 2.00 3.61
C THR A 148 10.00 2.80 3.01
N GLY A 149 11.19 2.71 3.62
CA GLY A 149 12.40 3.36 3.08
C GLY A 149 12.78 2.90 1.66
N ASN A 150 12.32 1.74 1.22
CA ASN A 150 12.48 1.22 -0.14
C ASN A 150 11.22 1.39 -1.02
N GLY A 151 10.26 2.21 -0.61
CA GLY A 151 9.12 2.62 -1.44
C GLY A 151 7.94 1.66 -1.50
N ILE A 152 7.85 0.67 -0.59
CA ILE A 152 6.67 -0.19 -0.47
C ILE A 152 5.56 0.60 0.21
N GLY A 153 4.38 0.65 -0.41
CA GLY A 153 3.22 1.34 0.13
C GLY A 153 1.94 1.02 -0.63
N ILE A 154 0.87 1.72 -0.27
CA ILE A 154 -0.45 1.54 -0.87
C ILE A 154 -0.40 1.80 -2.39
N GLY A 155 -1.08 0.95 -3.16
CA GLY A 155 -1.16 1.05 -4.62
C GLY A 155 -0.03 0.36 -5.40
N MET A 156 1.06 -0.05 -4.73
CA MET A 156 2.12 -0.89 -5.33
C MET A 156 1.52 -2.20 -5.84
N THR A 157 1.95 -2.68 -7.01
CA THR A 157 1.46 -3.96 -7.54
C THR A 157 2.16 -5.13 -6.85
N ARG A 158 1.48 -6.28 -6.77
CA ARG A 158 2.07 -7.54 -6.31
C ARG A 158 3.40 -7.84 -7.02
N LYS A 159 3.44 -7.68 -8.34
CA LYS A 159 4.67 -7.89 -9.12
C LYS A 159 5.81 -6.96 -8.67
N ALA A 160 5.52 -5.71 -8.34
CA ALA A 160 6.54 -4.79 -7.84
C ALA A 160 6.99 -5.14 -6.42
N LEU A 161 6.07 -5.64 -5.59
CA LEU A 161 6.37 -6.13 -4.25
C LEU A 161 7.33 -7.33 -4.27
N GLU A 162 7.16 -8.26 -5.22
CA GLU A 162 8.05 -9.42 -5.42
C GLU A 162 9.49 -9.02 -5.82
N VAL A 163 9.71 -7.79 -6.29
CA VAL A 163 11.06 -7.24 -6.54
C VAL A 163 11.74 -6.84 -5.22
N ALA A 164 10.96 -6.45 -4.21
CA ALA A 164 11.48 -6.05 -2.90
C ALA A 164 11.88 -7.25 -2.03
N GLY A 165 11.38 -8.45 -2.32
CA GLY A 165 11.76 -9.69 -1.65
C GLY A 165 10.75 -10.82 -1.87
N PRO A 166 10.95 -11.99 -1.23
CA PRO A 166 10.01 -13.10 -1.30
C PRO A 166 8.64 -12.70 -0.72
N VAL A 167 7.59 -12.85 -1.52
CA VAL A 167 6.20 -12.57 -1.11
C VAL A 167 5.42 -13.87 -1.07
N GLU A 168 4.86 -14.18 0.09
CA GLU A 168 3.86 -15.25 0.24
C GLU A 168 2.47 -14.63 0.10
N VAL A 169 1.58 -15.29 -0.63
CA VAL A 169 0.22 -14.77 -0.92
C VAL A 169 -0.79 -15.90 -0.66
N GLY A 170 -1.79 -15.64 0.17
CA GLY A 170 -2.82 -16.62 0.56
C GLY A 170 -4.17 -15.96 0.83
N GLU A 171 -5.26 -16.66 0.52
CA GLU A 171 -6.62 -16.20 0.84
C GLU A 171 -6.91 -16.45 2.33
N THR A 172 -7.35 -15.41 3.02
CA THR A 172 -7.73 -15.44 4.45
C THR A 172 -9.13 -14.84 4.62
N THR A 173 -9.64 -14.82 5.85
CA THR A 173 -10.97 -14.27 6.16
C THR A 173 -11.08 -12.76 5.88
N ILE A 174 -9.94 -12.07 5.78
CA ILE A 174 -9.82 -10.64 5.46
C ILE A 174 -9.44 -10.37 3.99
N GLY A 175 -9.41 -11.40 3.14
CA GLY A 175 -9.20 -11.28 1.71
C GLY A 175 -7.86 -11.84 1.25
N GLN A 176 -7.26 -11.22 0.23
CA GLN A 176 -6.00 -11.70 -0.33
C GLN A 176 -4.82 -11.16 0.49
N GLU A 177 -4.39 -11.91 1.49
CA GLU A 177 -3.28 -11.52 2.34
C GLU A 177 -1.93 -11.85 1.71
N PHE A 178 -0.93 -11.03 2.00
CA PHE A 178 0.45 -11.31 1.71
C PHE A 178 1.35 -11.12 2.94
N THR A 179 2.50 -11.79 2.92
CA THR A 179 3.60 -11.60 3.86
C THR A 179 4.89 -11.33 3.11
N LEU A 180 5.67 -10.35 3.57
CA LEU A 180 6.99 -9.98 3.07
C LEU A 180 7.90 -9.72 4.27
N GLY A 181 8.74 -10.70 4.61
CA GLY A 181 9.52 -10.67 5.85
C GLY A 181 8.60 -10.57 7.06
N GLU A 182 8.80 -9.55 7.90
CA GLU A 182 7.99 -9.30 9.10
C GLU A 182 6.79 -8.36 8.85
N MET A 183 6.60 -7.91 7.59
CA MET A 183 5.43 -7.13 7.19
C MET A 183 4.36 -8.03 6.58
N SER A 184 3.11 -7.63 6.73
CA SER A 184 1.97 -8.25 6.06
C SER A 184 1.06 -7.19 5.48
N GLY A 185 0.17 -7.58 4.57
CA GLY A 185 -0.72 -6.65 3.90
C GLY A 185 -1.85 -7.33 3.16
N LEU A 186 -2.74 -6.54 2.57
CA LEU A 186 -3.80 -7.03 1.68
C LEU A 186 -3.57 -6.58 0.24
N LEU A 187 -3.88 -7.46 -0.70
CA LEU A 187 -3.93 -7.18 -2.12
C LEU A 187 -5.39 -7.04 -2.60
N SER A 188 -5.61 -6.15 -3.57
CA SER A 188 -6.90 -6.04 -4.26
C SER A 188 -7.25 -7.29 -5.09
N SER A 189 -6.26 -8.10 -5.46
CA SER A 189 -6.42 -9.39 -6.13
C SER A 189 -5.13 -10.23 -6.02
N ALA A 190 -5.23 -11.54 -6.23
CA ALA A 190 -4.08 -12.44 -6.31
C ALA A 190 -3.21 -12.21 -7.58
N ALA A 191 -3.71 -11.49 -8.57
CA ALA A 191 -3.03 -11.33 -9.85
C ALA A 191 -1.76 -10.45 -9.71
N PRO A 192 -0.79 -10.56 -10.63
CA PRO A 192 0.44 -9.76 -10.58
C PRO A 192 0.23 -8.23 -10.57
N ASP A 193 -0.90 -7.76 -11.10
CA ASP A 193 -1.31 -6.36 -11.13
C ASP A 193 -2.20 -5.93 -9.94
N GLY A 194 -2.59 -6.89 -9.08
CA GLY A 194 -3.28 -6.62 -7.81
C GLY A 194 -2.47 -5.66 -6.95
N LYS A 195 -3.15 -4.72 -6.30
CA LYS A 195 -2.52 -3.59 -5.59
C LYS A 195 -2.51 -3.80 -4.09
N VAL A 196 -1.46 -3.37 -3.42
CA VAL A 196 -1.43 -3.23 -1.96
C VAL A 196 -2.53 -2.26 -1.52
N THR A 197 -3.41 -2.72 -0.64
CA THR A 197 -4.56 -1.96 -0.10
C THR A 197 -4.40 -1.69 1.39
N ASN A 198 -3.69 -2.56 2.09
CA ASN A 198 -3.34 -2.43 3.49
C ASN A 198 -1.90 -2.93 3.69
N LEU A 199 -1.19 -2.37 4.67
CA LEU A 199 0.15 -2.78 5.06
C LEU A 199 0.31 -2.64 6.57
N TRP A 200 0.95 -3.60 7.23
CA TRP A 200 1.19 -3.54 8.66
C TRP A 200 2.41 -4.34 9.10
N ALA A 201 2.88 -4.04 10.31
CA ALA A 201 3.92 -4.80 11.00
C ALA A 201 3.73 -4.77 12.52
N GLY A 202 4.29 -5.78 13.19
CA GLY A 202 4.15 -5.94 14.63
C GLY A 202 2.74 -6.34 15.08
N VAL A 203 2.39 -5.95 16.30
CA VAL A 203 1.08 -6.22 16.92
C VAL A 203 0.02 -5.28 16.34
N THR A 204 -1.06 -5.84 15.81
CA THR A 204 -2.24 -5.09 15.33
C THR A 204 -3.53 -5.70 15.85
N CYS A 205 -4.65 -4.99 15.65
CA CYS A 205 -5.99 -5.49 15.96
C CYS A 205 -6.71 -6.06 14.72
N ILE A 206 -5.97 -6.50 13.70
CA ILE A 206 -6.55 -7.09 12.49
C ILE A 206 -6.98 -8.53 12.81
N ALA A 207 -8.29 -8.79 12.81
CA ALA A 207 -8.84 -10.13 13.02
C ALA A 207 -8.63 -10.99 11.77
N ARG A 208 -8.14 -12.23 11.93
CA ARG A 208 -7.91 -13.21 10.86
C ARG A 208 -8.60 -14.52 11.17
#